data_AF-A0A3N5TC32-F1
#
_entry.id   AF-A0A3N5TC32-F1
#
_cell.length_a   1.000
_cell.length_b   1.000
_cell.length_c   1.000
_cell.angle_alpha   90.00
_cell.angle_beta   90.00
_cell.angle_gamma   90.00
#
_symmetry.space_group_name_H-M   'P 1'
#
loop_
_entity.id
_entity.type
_entity.pdbx_description
1 polymer ?
#
loop_
_entity_poly.entity_id
_entity_poly.type
_entity_poly.pdbx_seq_one_letter_code
_entity_poly.pdbx_strand_id
1 'polypeptide(L)'
;MMNEDKALITIGKASEMLGVHPRTLRNYEDAGLISPFRKGSWRYYTLRDLQWIECLRKMIHEHGVSINAVKKLLKFTPCWNIIECPYERRKHCSAFFSNTLVPKKIYRAAPPALQPDDLAA
;
A
#
# COMPACT_ATOMS: atom_id res chain seq x y z
N MET A 1 -2.02 -20.08 14.86
CA MET A 1 -1.85 -18.67 14.50
C MET A 1 -0.39 -18.33 14.68
N MET A 2 0.37 -18.19 13.59
CA MET A 2 1.83 -18.00 13.66
C MET A 2 2.18 -16.58 14.11
N ASN A 3 3.15 -16.50 15.01
CA ASN A 3 3.82 -15.28 15.49
C ASN A 3 4.66 -14.63 14.36
N GLU A 4 4.08 -14.31 13.21
CA GLU A 4 4.81 -13.72 12.07
C GLU A 4 5.29 -12.29 12.33
N ASP A 5 4.71 -11.63 13.34
CA ASP A 5 5.09 -10.28 13.77
C ASP A 5 6.32 -10.29 14.73
N LYS A 6 6.83 -11.46 15.17
CA LYS A 6 8.00 -11.55 16.06
C LYS A 6 9.34 -11.50 15.35
N ALA A 7 9.40 -11.87 14.08
CA ALA A 7 10.65 -11.89 13.33
C ALA A 7 10.97 -10.49 12.79
N LEU A 8 11.96 -9.83 13.39
CA LEU A 8 12.46 -8.53 12.92
C LEU A 8 13.60 -8.74 11.92
N ILE A 9 13.39 -8.29 10.69
CA ILE A 9 14.29 -8.47 9.54
C ILE A 9 14.93 -7.12 9.21
N THR A 10 16.25 -7.06 9.08
CA THR A 10 16.95 -5.82 8.71
C THR A 10 16.68 -5.45 7.24
N ILE A 11 16.88 -4.18 6.89
CA ILE A 11 16.72 -3.72 5.49
C ILE A 11 17.56 -4.51 4.48
N GLY A 12 18.77 -4.92 4.86
CA GLY A 12 19.64 -5.73 3.99
C GLY A 12 19.04 -7.11 3.73
N LYS A 13 18.58 -7.79 4.78
CA LYS A 13 17.96 -9.10 4.63
C LYS A 13 16.60 -9.03 3.92
N ALA A 14 15.81 -8.00 4.18
CA ALA A 14 14.55 -7.76 3.48
C ALA A 14 14.78 -7.51 1.97
N SER A 15 15.80 -6.72 1.64
CA SER A 15 16.23 -6.46 0.26
C SER A 15 16.60 -7.75 -0.48
N GLU A 16 17.37 -8.62 0.16
CA GLU A 16 17.74 -9.95 -0.37
C GLU A 16 16.51 -10.83 -0.59
N MET A 17 15.64 -10.97 0.43
CA MET A 17 14.45 -11.81 0.38
C MET A 17 13.45 -11.36 -0.69
N LEU A 18 13.35 -10.05 -0.92
CA LEU A 18 12.45 -9.47 -1.92
C LEU A 18 13.11 -9.37 -3.31
N GLY A 19 14.41 -9.56 -3.43
CA GLY A 19 15.15 -9.32 -4.67
C GLY A 19 15.02 -7.86 -5.16
N VAL A 20 15.08 -6.90 -4.24
CA VAL A 20 15.04 -5.46 -4.55
C VAL A 20 16.23 -4.73 -3.97
N HIS A 21 16.64 -3.63 -4.59
CA HIS A 21 17.68 -2.79 -4.02
C HIS A 21 17.19 -2.10 -2.72
N PRO A 22 18.03 -1.92 -1.67
CA PRO A 22 17.63 -1.25 -0.43
C PRO A 22 17.09 0.17 -0.64
N ARG A 23 17.54 0.84 -1.71
CA ARG A 23 17.02 2.17 -2.10
C ARG A 23 15.54 2.12 -2.45
N THR A 24 15.04 1.04 -3.05
CA THR A 24 13.60 0.87 -3.35
C THR A 24 12.78 0.85 -2.07
N LEU A 25 13.26 0.15 -1.04
CA LEU A 25 12.60 0.11 0.28
C LEU A 25 12.56 1.51 0.93
N ARG A 26 13.67 2.26 0.85
CA ARG A 26 13.71 3.65 1.33
C ARG A 26 12.76 4.54 0.54
N ASN A 27 12.69 4.39 -0.78
CA ASN A 27 11.75 5.17 -1.61
C ASN A 27 10.29 4.89 -1.21
N TYR A 28 9.94 3.65 -0.87
CA TYR A 28 8.59 3.31 -0.39
C TYR A 28 8.32 3.87 1.00
N GLU A 29 9.32 3.88 1.89
CA GLU A 29 9.23 4.52 3.21
C GLU A 29 9.03 6.04 3.05
N ASP A 30 9.85 6.71 2.25
CA ASP A 30 9.77 8.16 1.98
C ASP A 30 8.42 8.55 1.35
N ALA A 31 7.88 7.69 0.48
CA ALA A 31 6.54 7.86 -0.08
C ALA A 31 5.42 7.65 0.95
N GLY A 32 5.70 7.08 2.11
CA GLY A 32 4.73 6.74 3.15
C GLY A 32 3.89 5.51 2.81
N LEU A 33 4.40 4.61 1.96
CA LEU A 33 3.74 3.35 1.60
C LEU A 33 4.07 2.22 2.58
N ILE A 34 5.17 2.34 3.31
CA ILE A 34 5.59 1.42 4.38
C ILE A 34 6.05 2.20 5.60
N SER A 35 5.97 1.59 6.78
CA SER A 35 6.42 2.18 8.04
C SER A 35 7.22 1.15 8.84
N PRO A 36 8.53 1.00 8.57
CA PRO A 36 9.36 0.04 9.27
C PRO A 36 9.52 0.41 10.74
N PHE A 37 9.69 -0.59 11.61
CA PHE A 37 10.08 -0.36 12.99
C PHE A 37 11.51 0.19 13.06
N ARG A 38 11.73 1.23 13.85
CA ARG A 38 13.05 1.87 13.98
C ARG A 38 13.64 1.65 15.36
N LYS A 39 14.92 1.27 15.40
CA LYS A 39 15.75 1.29 16.61
C LYS A 39 17.02 2.08 16.30
N GLY A 40 16.99 3.38 16.61
CA GLY A 40 18.01 4.33 16.17
C GLY A 40 18.02 4.48 14.64
N SER A 41 19.19 4.26 14.02
CA SER A 41 19.35 4.30 12.56
C SER A 41 18.87 3.04 11.84
N TRP A 42 18.63 1.95 12.58
CA TRP A 42 18.28 0.65 12.03
C TRP A 42 16.79 0.55 11.73
N ARG A 43 16.48 -0.06 10.58
CA ARG A 43 15.12 -0.36 10.11
C ARG A 43 14.87 -1.85 10.17
N TYR A 44 13.75 -2.22 10.76
CA TYR A 44 13.29 -3.58 10.88
C TYR A 44 11.93 -3.75 10.23
N TYR A 45 11.75 -4.89 9.61
CA TYR A 45 10.55 -5.31 8.91
C TYR A 45 10.08 -6.64 9.47
N THR A 46 8.78 -6.79 9.61
CA THR A 46 8.13 -8.07 9.88
C THR A 46 7.92 -8.86 8.59
N LEU A 47 7.57 -10.14 8.69
CA LEU A 47 7.15 -10.91 7.51
C LEU A 47 5.92 -10.30 6.83
N ARG A 48 5.03 -9.69 7.61
CA ARG A 48 3.86 -8.97 7.11
C ARG A 48 4.26 -7.76 6.26
N ASP A 49 5.28 -7.02 6.68
CA ASP A 49 5.80 -5.89 5.90
C ASP A 49 6.37 -6.37 4.57
N LEU A 50 7.07 -7.50 4.53
CA LEU A 50 7.60 -8.09 3.29
C LEU A 50 6.47 -8.50 2.33
N GLN A 51 5.43 -9.17 2.83
CA GLN A 51 4.25 -9.50 2.02
C GLN A 51 3.57 -8.24 1.47
N TRP A 52 3.48 -7.18 2.27
CA TRP A 52 2.94 -5.90 1.84
C TRP A 52 3.80 -5.23 0.75
N ILE A 53 5.13 -5.23 0.91
CA ILE A 53 6.06 -4.71 -0.08
C ILE A 53 5.94 -5.48 -1.41
N GLU A 54 5.74 -6.79 -1.36
CA GLU A 54 5.47 -7.58 -2.56
C GLU A 54 4.19 -7.09 -3.27
N CYS A 55 3.11 -6.83 -2.53
CA CYS A 55 1.87 -6.29 -3.09
C CYS A 55 2.07 -4.90 -3.71
N LEU A 56 2.82 -4.01 -3.03
CA LEU A 56 3.21 -2.70 -3.57
C LEU A 56 3.96 -2.84 -4.90
N ARG A 57 4.91 -3.78 -4.98
CA ARG A 57 5.66 -4.03 -6.20
C ARG A 57 4.79 -4.52 -7.35
N LYS A 58 3.82 -5.40 -7.08
CA LYS A 58 2.86 -5.83 -8.11
C LYS A 58 2.05 -4.64 -8.64
N MET A 59 1.50 -3.82 -7.74
CA MET A 59 0.80 -2.59 -8.13
C MET A 59 1.68 -1.68 -9.01
N ILE A 60 2.93 -1.47 -8.63
CA ILE A 60 3.81 -0.48 -9.27
C ILE A 60 4.41 -1.01 -10.58
N HIS A 61 4.95 -2.23 -10.58
CA HIS A 61 5.75 -2.76 -11.68
C HIS A 61 4.97 -3.65 -12.63
N GLU A 62 4.01 -4.44 -12.12
CA GLU A 62 3.21 -5.35 -12.96
C GLU A 62 1.98 -4.63 -13.51
N HIS A 63 1.28 -3.84 -12.68
CA HIS A 63 0.09 -3.09 -13.08
C HIS A 63 0.38 -1.64 -13.50
N GLY A 64 1.64 -1.19 -13.45
CA GLY A 64 2.04 0.14 -13.91
C GLY A 64 1.48 1.31 -13.09
N VAL A 65 1.01 1.07 -11.86
CA VAL A 65 0.40 2.11 -11.03
C VAL A 65 1.51 2.95 -10.38
N SER A 66 1.57 4.24 -10.69
CA SER A 66 2.58 5.12 -10.07
C SER A 66 2.51 5.12 -8.54
N ILE A 67 3.64 5.32 -7.87
CA ILE A 67 3.74 5.41 -6.39
C ILE A 67 2.71 6.40 -5.81
N ASN A 68 2.54 7.56 -6.45
CA ASN A 68 1.58 8.58 -6.04
C ASN A 68 0.13 8.11 -6.22
N ALA A 69 -0.17 7.39 -7.29
CA ALA A 69 -1.48 6.79 -7.51
C ALA A 69 -1.76 5.70 -6.48
N VAL A 70 -0.82 4.79 -6.21
CA VAL A 70 -0.96 3.76 -5.15
C VAL A 70 -1.30 4.41 -3.81
N LYS A 71 -0.55 5.44 -3.40
CA LYS A 71 -0.78 6.17 -2.15
C LYS A 71 -2.19 6.77 -2.06
N LYS A 72 -2.73 7.29 -3.17
CA LYS A 72 -4.09 7.85 -3.21
C LYS A 72 -5.15 6.76 -3.23
N LEU A 73 -4.99 5.74 -4.08
CA LEU A 73 -5.95 4.65 -4.27
C LEU A 73 -6.15 3.86 -2.99
N LEU A 74 -5.08 3.56 -2.25
CA LEU A 74 -5.15 2.81 -0.99
C LEU A 74 -5.96 3.50 0.12
N LYS A 75 -6.31 4.79 -0.04
CA LYS A 75 -7.25 5.49 0.87
C LYS A 75 -8.72 5.14 0.61
N PHE A 76 -9.03 4.69 -0.60
CA PHE A 76 -10.40 4.50 -1.08
C PHE A 76 -10.70 3.05 -1.44
N THR A 77 -9.69 2.26 -1.74
CA THR A 77 -9.86 0.89 -2.17
C THR A 77 -8.72 0.01 -1.65
N PRO A 78 -9.02 -1.21 -1.20
CA PRO A 78 -8.01 -2.14 -0.76
C PRO A 78 -7.19 -2.65 -1.95
N CYS A 79 -5.98 -3.15 -1.68
CA CYS A 79 -5.05 -3.58 -2.73
C CYS A 79 -5.65 -4.66 -3.65
N TRP A 80 -6.49 -5.57 -3.13
CA TRP A 80 -7.07 -6.65 -3.95
C TRP A 80 -8.03 -6.17 -5.03
N ASN A 81 -8.58 -4.95 -4.92
CA ASN A 81 -9.36 -4.33 -5.99
C ASN A 81 -8.47 -3.63 -7.02
N ILE A 82 -7.25 -3.23 -6.64
CA ILE A 82 -6.31 -2.53 -7.53
C ILE A 82 -5.62 -3.53 -8.47
N ILE A 83 -5.19 -4.68 -7.92
CA ILE A 83 -4.45 -5.72 -8.66
C ILE A 83 -5.28 -6.97 -8.97
N GLU A 84 -6.60 -6.91 -8.77
CA GLU A 84 -7.51 -8.05 -8.97
C GLU A 84 -7.03 -9.33 -8.24
N CYS A 85 -6.63 -9.17 -6.96
CA CYS A 85 -6.06 -10.28 -6.20
C CYS A 85 -7.11 -11.38 -5.97
N PRO A 86 -6.84 -12.64 -6.39
CA PRO A 86 -7.83 -13.71 -6.34
C PRO A 86 -8.20 -14.08 -4.89
N TYR A 87 -9.43 -14.56 -4.71
CA TYR A 87 -9.96 -14.92 -3.39
C TYR A 87 -9.05 -15.91 -2.64
N GLU A 88 -8.52 -16.91 -3.35
CA GLU A 88 -7.66 -17.94 -2.80
C GLU A 88 -6.36 -17.41 -2.18
N ARG A 89 -5.83 -16.31 -2.73
CA ARG A 89 -4.67 -15.61 -2.17
C ARG A 89 -5.10 -14.68 -1.04
N ARG A 90 -6.16 -13.88 -1.25
CA ARG A 90 -6.57 -12.85 -0.28
C ARG A 90 -7.14 -13.43 1.02
N LYS A 91 -7.72 -14.64 1.01
CA LYS A 91 -8.25 -15.30 2.21
C LYS A 91 -7.17 -15.63 3.26
N HIS A 92 -5.90 -15.57 2.89
CA HIS A 92 -4.76 -15.74 3.80
C HIS A 92 -4.00 -14.42 4.03
N CYS A 93 -4.51 -13.30 3.53
CA CYS A 93 -3.84 -12.01 3.61
C CYS A 93 -4.26 -11.26 4.87
N SER A 94 -3.28 -10.83 5.67
CA SER A 94 -3.53 -10.00 6.86
C SER A 94 -4.29 -8.71 6.55
N ALA A 95 -4.04 -8.09 5.39
CA ALA A 95 -4.73 -6.88 4.93
C ALA A 95 -6.22 -7.12 4.66
N PHE A 96 -6.61 -8.34 4.29
CA PHE A 96 -8.01 -8.71 4.06
C PHE A 96 -8.81 -8.79 5.36
N PHE A 97 -8.16 -9.21 6.45
CA PHE A 97 -8.77 -9.28 7.78
C PHE A 97 -8.72 -7.96 8.55
N SER A 98 -7.80 -7.06 8.23
CA SER A 98 -7.81 -5.69 8.77
C SER A 98 -8.91 -4.88 8.08
N ASN A 99 -10.10 -4.90 8.66
CA ASN A 99 -11.38 -4.41 8.12
C ASN A 99 -11.48 -2.89 7.88
N THR A 100 -10.35 -2.18 7.67
CA THR A 100 -10.22 -0.73 7.82
C THR A 100 -10.20 0.06 6.50
N LEU A 101 -10.11 -0.59 5.33
CA LEU A 101 -9.74 0.09 4.08
C LEU A 101 -10.83 0.22 3.00
N VAL A 102 -12.11 0.03 3.34
CA VAL A 102 -13.20 0.17 2.34
C VAL A 102 -14.25 1.18 2.79
N PRO A 103 -14.21 2.42 2.27
CA PRO A 103 -15.38 3.28 2.28
C PRO A 103 -16.52 2.54 1.57
N LYS A 104 -17.59 2.22 2.32
CA LYS A 104 -18.71 1.40 1.80
C LYS A 104 -19.47 2.06 0.64
N LYS A 105 -19.31 3.38 0.45
CA LYS A 105 -19.90 4.16 -0.65
C LYS A 105 -18.97 5.33 -1.03
N ILE A 106 -18.59 5.41 -2.30
CA ILE A 106 -17.98 6.62 -2.89
C ILE A 106 -19.14 7.45 -3.43
N TYR A 107 -19.43 8.58 -2.80
CA TYR A 107 -20.42 9.52 -3.32
C TYR A 107 -19.76 10.44 -4.33
N ARG A 108 -20.39 10.64 -5.50
CA ARG A 108 -20.03 11.78 -6.35
C ARG A 108 -20.38 13.04 -5.57
N ALA A 109 -19.40 13.89 -5.30
CA ALA A 109 -19.69 15.25 -4.90
C ALA A 109 -20.51 15.88 -6.02
N ALA A 110 -21.64 16.50 -5.67
CA ALA A 110 -22.36 17.32 -6.63
C ALA A 110 -21.40 18.43 -7.10
N PRO A 111 -21.40 18.78 -8.40
CA PRO A 111 -20.72 19.99 -8.84
C PRO A 111 -21.19 21.16 -7.97
N PRO A 112 -20.31 22.10 -7.60
CA PRO A 112 -20.77 23.36 -7.01
C PRO A 112 -21.83 23.96 -7.95
N ALA A 113 -22.89 24.52 -7.38
CA ALA A 113 -23.90 25.21 -8.16
C ALA A 113 -23.20 26.29 -8.99
N LEU A 114 -23.36 26.24 -10.32
CA LEU A 114 -22.91 27.32 -11.21
C LEU A 114 -23.50 28.61 -10.67
N GLN A 115 -22.65 29.57 -10.31
CA GLN A 115 -23.14 30.89 -9.96
C GLN A 115 -23.60 31.56 -11.27
N PRO A 116 -24.62 32.43 -11.24
CA PRO A 116 -25.13 33.09 -12.45
C PRO A 116 -24.05 33.82 -13.27
N ASP A 117 -22.99 34.27 -12.59
CA ASP A 117 -21.78 34.92 -13.11
C ASP A 117 -20.86 33.98 -13.91
N ASP A 118 -20.93 32.66 -13.69
CA ASP A 118 -20.17 31.66 -14.47
C ASP A 118 -20.69 31.48 -15.91
N LEU A 119 -21.90 31.99 -16.20
CA LEU A 119 -22.57 31.88 -17.51
C LEU A 119 -22.41 33.13 -18.38
N ALA A 120 -21.69 34.15 -17.91
CA ALA A 120 -21.64 35.48 -18.52
C ALA A 120 -20.37 35.76 -19.36
N ALA A 121 -19.66 34.72 -19.83
CA ALA A 121 -18.48 34.84 -20.69
C ALA A 121 -18.70 34.27 -22.09
#